data_AF-A0A6I6G9D9-F1
#
_entry.id   AF-A0A6I6G9D9-F1
#
_cell.length_a   1.000
_cell.length_b   1.000
_cell.length_c   1.000
_cell.angle_alpha   90.00
_cell.angle_beta   90.00
_cell.angle_gamma   90.00
#
_symmetry.space_group_name_H-M   'P 1'
#
loop_
_entity.id
_entity.type
_entity.pdbx_description
1 polymer ?
#
loop_
_entity_poly.entity_id
_entity_poly.type
_entity_poly.pdbx_seq_one_letter_code
_entity_poly.pdbx_strand_id
1 'polypeptide(L)'
;MKQLYLFLIGTIVCSMAVQAQSFEYIQNKGQWHSDVLYKGELTNGAFFLKKQGYRVLQHQPEELAAIKAAFTGHELNANSKQPTTAANQNGALEDVSGGGEVGSQPTMLLHSHAYDVTFVNANTKAQVQTQKQQARLLQLYFRQ
;
A
#
# COMPACT_ATOMS: atom_id res chain seq x y z
N MET A 1 13.82 -17.57 -43.24
CA MET A 1 14.50 -17.21 -41.97
C MET A 1 13.87 -16.00 -41.27
N LYS A 2 13.74 -14.81 -41.91
CA LYS A 2 13.10 -13.63 -41.28
C LYS A 2 11.64 -13.84 -40.84
N GLN A 3 10.83 -14.55 -41.63
CA GLN A 3 9.43 -14.83 -41.30
C GLN A 3 9.25 -15.75 -40.09
N LEU A 4 10.24 -16.61 -39.82
CA LEU A 4 10.23 -17.50 -38.65
C LEU A 4 10.53 -16.73 -37.36
N TYR A 5 11.42 -15.74 -37.42
CA TYR A 5 11.74 -14.86 -36.29
C TYR A 5 10.55 -13.99 -35.88
N LEU A 6 9.80 -13.47 -36.86
CA LEU A 6 8.58 -12.69 -36.59
C LEU A 6 7.49 -13.55 -35.93
N PHE A 7 7.35 -14.80 -36.36
CA PHE A 7 6.41 -15.75 -35.74
C PHE A 7 6.83 -16.12 -34.31
N LEU A 8 8.13 -16.34 -34.07
CA LEU A 8 8.68 -16.68 -32.76
C LEU A 8 8.57 -15.52 -31.75
N ILE A 9 8.82 -14.29 -32.19
CA ILE A 9 8.66 -13.09 -31.35
C ILE A 9 7.17 -12.85 -31.04
N GLY A 10 6.29 -13.05 -32.03
CA GLY A 10 4.84 -12.90 -31.85
C GLY A 10 4.25 -13.88 -30.82
N THR A 11 4.69 -15.14 -30.81
CA THR A 11 4.23 -16.14 -29.83
C THR A 11 4.78 -15.88 -28.43
N ILE A 12 6.02 -15.45 -28.29
CA ILE A 12 6.61 -15.10 -26.98
C ILE A 12 5.88 -13.91 -26.33
N VAL A 13 5.57 -12.86 -27.11
CA VAL A 13 4.86 -11.67 -26.59
C VAL A 13 3.40 -11.99 -26.22
N CYS A 14 2.73 -12.87 -26.96
CA CYS A 14 1.35 -13.29 -26.68
C CYS A 14 1.23 -14.19 -25.43
N SER A 15 2.33 -14.80 -24.99
CA SER A 15 2.37 -15.72 -23.84
C SER A 15 2.44 -15.02 -22.47
N MET A 16 2.61 -13.69 -22.44
CA MET A 16 2.60 -12.93 -21.20
C MET A 16 1.15 -12.80 -20.69
N ALA A 17 0.66 -13.85 -20.02
CA ALA A 17 -0.61 -13.80 -19.32
C ALA A 17 -0.55 -12.74 -18.22
N VAL A 18 -1.46 -11.77 -18.26
CA VAL A 18 -1.62 -10.75 -17.21
C VAL A 18 -1.97 -11.47 -15.90
N GLN A 19 -1.01 -11.51 -14.98
CA GLN A 19 -1.25 -11.93 -13.60
C GLN A 19 -2.04 -10.80 -12.92
N ALA A 20 -3.36 -10.96 -12.82
CA ALA A 20 -4.17 -10.05 -12.03
C ALA A 20 -3.73 -10.16 -10.56
N GLN A 21 -3.26 -9.05 -9.99
CA GLN A 21 -3.00 -8.98 -8.55
C GLN A 21 -4.32 -9.16 -7.80
N SER A 22 -4.43 -10.27 -7.08
CA SER A 22 -5.56 -10.53 -6.21
C SER A 22 -5.27 -10.02 -4.81
N PHE A 23 -6.14 -9.15 -4.33
CA PHE A 23 -6.06 -8.63 -2.97
C PHE A 23 -6.96 -9.46 -2.06
N GLU A 24 -6.45 -9.77 -0.88
CA GLU A 24 -7.26 -10.32 0.20
C GLU A 24 -7.93 -9.17 0.95
N TYR A 25 -9.20 -9.38 1.32
CA TYR A 25 -10.00 -8.40 2.03
C TYR A 25 -10.45 -8.96 3.36
N ILE A 26 -10.22 -8.19 4.42
CA ILE A 26 -10.67 -8.49 5.77
C ILE A 26 -11.95 -7.69 6.03
N GLN A 27 -13.02 -8.38 6.41
CA GLN A 27 -14.29 -7.76 6.75
C GLN A 27 -14.18 -6.94 8.03
N ASN A 28 -14.80 -5.76 8.05
CA ASN A 28 -14.91 -4.97 9.25
C ASN A 28 -15.90 -5.62 10.24
N LYS A 29 -15.38 -6.01 11.40
CA LYS A 29 -16.14 -6.47 12.57
C LYS A 29 -16.01 -5.50 13.76
N GLY A 30 -15.70 -4.23 13.48
CA GLY A 30 -15.47 -3.18 14.49
C GLY A 30 -14.00 -2.78 14.66
N GLN A 31 -13.09 -3.27 13.82
CA GLN A 31 -11.67 -2.89 13.87
C GLN A 31 -11.42 -1.47 13.33
N TRP A 32 -12.31 -1.00 12.43
CA TRP A 32 -12.20 0.30 11.77
C TRP A 32 -13.52 1.08 11.89
N HIS A 33 -13.50 2.33 11.40
CA HIS A 33 -14.69 3.17 11.38
C HIS A 33 -15.88 2.47 10.69
N SER A 34 -17.09 2.76 11.16
CA SER A 34 -18.31 2.02 10.78
C SER A 34 -18.74 2.18 9.32
N ASP A 35 -18.14 3.14 8.60
CA ASP A 35 -18.37 3.36 7.17
C ASP A 35 -17.57 2.38 6.28
N VAL A 36 -16.50 1.78 6.83
CA VAL A 36 -15.67 0.76 6.17
C VAL A 36 -16.35 -0.60 6.28
N LEU A 37 -16.51 -1.26 5.13
CA LEU A 37 -17.02 -2.64 5.02
C LEU A 37 -15.88 -3.66 5.01
N TYR A 38 -14.81 -3.39 4.27
CA TYR A 38 -13.65 -4.27 4.12
C TYR A 38 -12.35 -3.46 4.01
N LYS A 39 -11.24 -4.04 4.46
CA LYS A 39 -9.89 -3.52 4.27
C LYS A 39 -9.05 -4.54 3.50
N GLY A 40 -8.34 -4.10 2.47
CA GLY A 40 -7.25 -4.84 1.84
C GLY A 40 -5.90 -4.16 2.11
N GLU A 41 -4.85 -4.95 2.30
CA GLU A 41 -3.49 -4.43 2.46
C GLU A 41 -2.82 -4.20 1.10
N LEU A 42 -2.06 -3.11 1.00
CA LEU A 42 -1.20 -2.79 -0.15
C LEU A 42 0.27 -2.77 0.32
N THR A 43 1.21 -2.84 -0.61
CA THR A 43 2.65 -2.84 -0.28
C THR A 43 3.10 -1.62 0.54
N ASN A 44 2.52 -0.46 0.26
CA ASN A 44 2.83 0.82 0.91
C ASN A 44 1.57 1.51 1.46
N GLY A 45 0.55 0.77 1.86
CA GLY A 45 -0.67 1.38 2.40
C GLY A 45 -1.83 0.40 2.47
N ALA A 46 -3.05 0.91 2.31
CA ALA A 46 -4.25 0.09 2.44
C ALA A 46 -5.39 0.61 1.56
N PHE A 47 -6.25 -0.31 1.13
CA PHE A 47 -7.50 -0.02 0.45
C PHE A 47 -8.67 -0.29 1.39
N PHE A 48 -9.59 0.65 1.51
CA PHE A 48 -10.79 0.51 2.33
C PHE A 48 -12.03 0.61 1.44
N LEU A 49 -12.82 -0.46 1.41
CA LEU A 49 -14.11 -0.46 0.72
C LEU A 49 -15.17 0.09 1.67
N LYS A 50 -15.91 1.11 1.23
CA LYS A 50 -16.98 1.77 2.00
C LYS A 50 -18.34 1.50 1.37
N LYS A 51 -19.42 1.78 2.09
CA LYS A 51 -20.80 1.59 1.57
C LYS A 51 -21.07 2.36 0.27
N GLN A 52 -20.52 3.57 0.13
CA GLN A 52 -20.75 4.46 -1.02
C GLN A 52 -19.44 4.99 -1.59
N GLY A 53 -18.42 4.14 -1.68
CA GLY A 53 -17.13 4.57 -2.20
C GLY A 53 -15.98 3.74 -1.68
N TYR A 54 -14.79 4.32 -1.72
CA TYR A 54 -13.58 3.69 -1.20
C TYR A 54 -12.57 4.74 -0.74
N ARG A 55 -11.62 4.31 0.09
CA ARG A 55 -10.46 5.11 0.49
C ARG A 55 -9.17 4.38 0.15
N VAL A 56 -8.21 5.10 -0.38
CA VAL A 56 -6.84 4.61 -0.60
C VAL A 56 -5.90 5.35 0.33
N LEU A 57 -5.23 4.62 1.21
CA LEU A 57 -4.13 5.10 2.04
C LEU A 57 -2.81 4.74 1.34
N GLN A 58 -1.93 5.72 1.19
CA GLN A 58 -0.59 5.56 0.63
C GLN A 58 0.44 6.24 1.51
N HIS A 59 1.50 5.52 1.81
CA HIS A 59 2.68 6.01 2.52
C HIS A 59 3.79 6.33 1.51
N GLN A 60 4.60 7.35 1.81
CA GLN A 60 5.78 7.66 1.01
C GLN A 60 6.75 6.46 1.06
N PRO A 61 7.10 5.83 -0.09
CA PRO A 61 7.81 4.56 -0.09
C PRO A 61 9.20 4.62 0.56
N GLU A 62 9.94 5.70 0.32
CA GLU A 62 11.30 5.91 0.81
C GLU A 62 11.34 6.02 2.34
N GLU A 63 10.45 6.82 2.90
CA GLU A 63 10.34 7.02 4.36
C GLU A 63 9.83 5.76 5.05
N LEU A 64 8.85 5.06 4.44
CA LEU A 64 8.38 3.78 4.95
C LEU A 64 9.50 2.73 4.96
N ALA A 65 10.36 2.71 3.93
CA ALA A 65 11.49 1.79 3.87
C ALA A 65 12.55 2.12 4.94
N ALA A 66 12.86 3.40 5.15
CA ALA A 66 13.79 3.84 6.19
C ALA A 66 13.30 3.45 7.59
N ILE A 67 12.00 3.65 7.86
CA ILE A 67 11.36 3.22 9.11
C ILE A 67 11.46 1.70 9.27
N LYS A 68 11.07 0.93 8.24
CA LYS A 68 11.15 -0.53 8.28
C LYS A 68 12.56 -1.01 8.59
N ALA A 69 13.58 -0.44 7.96
CA ALA A 69 14.98 -0.80 8.18
C ALA A 69 15.43 -0.52 9.62
N ALA A 70 15.03 0.62 10.19
CA ALA A 70 15.35 0.95 11.57
C ALA A 70 14.70 -0.01 12.57
N PHE A 71 13.47 -0.46 12.32
CA PHE A 71 12.78 -1.43 13.17
C PHE A 71 13.28 -2.88 13.00
N THR A 72 13.84 -3.24 11.84
CA THR A 72 14.39 -4.58 11.59
C THR A 72 15.85 -4.75 11.99
N GLY A 73 16.51 -3.70 12.53
CA GLY A 73 17.87 -3.77 13.03
C GLY A 73 18.96 -3.85 11.95
N HIS A 74 18.60 -3.61 10.68
CA HIS A 74 19.58 -3.42 9.62
C HIS A 74 20.03 -1.95 9.64
N GLU A 75 21.22 -1.70 10.19
CA GLU A 75 21.80 -0.36 10.24
C GLU A 75 21.86 0.24 8.83
N LEU A 76 21.22 1.40 8.66
CA LEU A 76 21.37 2.23 7.48
C LEU A 76 22.82 2.70 7.45
N ASN A 77 23.60 2.18 6.50
CA ASN A 77 24.94 2.66 6.22
C ASN A 77 24.87 4.19 6.01
N ALA A 78 25.61 4.92 6.83
CA ALA A 78 25.58 6.37 7.00
C ALA A 78 26.08 7.15 5.77
N ASN A 79 25.39 7.02 4.63
CA ASN A 79 25.63 7.82 3.42
C ASN A 79 24.37 8.10 2.59
N SER A 80 23.16 7.77 3.06
CA SER A 80 21.95 8.27 2.42
C SER A 80 21.69 9.72 2.86
N LYS A 81 21.77 10.64 1.90
CA LYS A 81 21.31 12.03 2.01
C LYS A 81 20.04 12.10 2.85
N GLN A 82 20.20 12.64 4.06
CA GLN A 82 19.11 13.09 4.91
C GLN A 82 18.18 13.99 4.08
N PRO A 83 16.86 13.77 4.04
CA PRO A 83 15.94 14.77 3.54
C PRO A 83 16.05 15.97 4.49
N THR A 84 16.79 16.99 4.08
CA THR A 84 16.86 18.27 4.79
C THR A 84 15.53 18.98 4.61
N THR A 85 14.55 18.72 5.47
CA THR A 85 13.50 19.71 5.70
C THR A 85 14.15 20.86 6.47
N ALA A 86 14.35 21.98 5.77
CA ALA A 86 14.80 23.22 6.36
C ALA A 86 13.84 23.59 7.50
N ALA A 87 14.33 23.50 8.74
CA ALA A 87 13.62 23.95 9.91
C ALA A 87 13.42 25.47 9.83
N ASN A 88 12.19 25.90 9.58
CA ASN A 88 11.76 27.26 9.89
C ASN A 88 11.68 27.37 11.41
N GLN A 89 12.73 27.94 11.99
CA GLN A 89 12.90 28.26 13.39
C GLN A 89 11.87 29.35 13.77
N ASN A 90 10.65 28.97 14.16
CA ASN A 90 9.73 29.86 14.88
C ASN A 90 8.61 29.03 15.53
N GLY A 91 8.82 28.61 16.78
CA GLY A 91 7.84 27.88 17.57
C GLY A 91 8.43 27.45 18.90
N ALA A 92 8.66 28.44 19.78
CA ALA A 92 9.21 28.25 21.11
C ALA A 92 8.36 27.30 21.97
N LEU A 93 9.02 26.28 22.53
CA LEU A 93 8.69 25.69 23.83
C LEU A 93 10.04 25.53 24.55
N GLU A 94 10.28 26.39 25.53
CA GLU A 94 11.47 26.36 26.38
C GLU A 94 11.32 25.42 27.57
N ASP A 95 12.48 24.96 28.02
CA ASP A 95 12.83 24.58 29.39
C ASP A 95 12.44 23.18 29.92
N VAL A 96 13.41 22.25 29.87
CA VAL A 96 13.92 21.60 31.10
C VAL A 96 15.43 21.42 30.97
N SER A 97 16.14 22.15 31.81
CA SER A 97 17.54 21.95 32.18
C SER A 97 17.80 20.53 32.76
N GLY A 98 18.71 19.77 32.16
CA GLY A 98 19.18 18.48 32.70
C GLY A 98 20.32 17.92 31.86
N GLY A 99 21.56 18.00 32.37
CA GLY A 99 22.76 17.53 31.69
C GLY A 99 22.77 16.02 31.46
N GLY A 100 22.86 15.65 30.18
CA GLY A 100 23.11 14.31 29.67
C GLY A 100 23.05 14.39 28.15
N GLU A 101 24.05 13.89 27.44
CA GLU A 101 24.02 13.77 25.98
C GLU A 101 22.88 12.83 25.57
N VAL A 102 21.69 13.39 25.42
CA VAL A 102 20.57 12.71 24.76
C VAL A 102 20.89 12.77 23.28
N GLY A 103 21.63 11.75 22.80
CA GLY A 103 21.87 11.56 21.38
C GLY A 103 20.56 11.72 20.64
N SER A 104 20.49 12.72 19.76
CA SER A 104 19.29 13.08 19.01
C SER A 104 18.79 11.85 18.30
N GLN A 105 17.72 11.24 18.84
CA GLN A 105 17.06 10.14 18.18
C GLN A 105 16.61 10.65 16.82
N PRO A 106 16.98 9.99 15.71
CA PRO A 106 16.58 10.44 14.40
C PRO A 106 15.06 10.52 14.37
N THR A 107 14.52 11.72 14.16
CA THR A 107 13.08 11.91 14.01
C THR A 107 12.65 11.19 12.74
N MET A 108 12.02 10.02 12.90
CA MET A 108 11.43 9.30 11.78
C MET A 108 10.12 10.00 11.40
N LEU A 109 10.14 10.69 10.26
CA LEU A 109 8.96 11.31 9.67
C LEU A 109 8.39 10.39 8.59
N LEU A 110 7.07 10.17 8.61
CA LEU A 110 6.35 9.43 7.58
C LEU A 110 5.21 10.25 7.00
N HIS A 111 5.37 10.68 5.76
CA HIS A 111 4.32 11.31 4.98
C HIS A 111 3.36 10.26 4.44
N SER A 112 2.07 10.56 4.58
CA SER A 112 0.98 9.70 4.15
C SER A 112 -0.12 10.52 3.50
N HIS A 113 -0.71 9.96 2.45
CA HIS A 113 -1.86 10.53 1.74
C HIS A 113 -3.04 9.57 1.84
N ALA A 114 -4.23 10.13 2.04
CA ALA A 114 -5.48 9.39 2.00
C ALA A 114 -6.41 10.04 0.96
N TYR A 115 -6.87 9.23 0.01
CA TYR A 115 -7.81 9.66 -1.02
C TYR A 115 -9.16 9.00 -0.76
N ASP A 116 -10.18 9.80 -0.45
CA ASP A 116 -11.57 9.34 -0.38
C ASP A 116 -12.28 9.60 -1.70
N VAL A 117 -12.88 8.54 -2.24
CA VAL A 117 -13.77 8.62 -3.40
C VAL A 117 -15.17 8.25 -2.93
N THR A 118 -16.13 9.14 -3.18
CA THR A 118 -17.54 8.93 -2.87
C THR A 118 -18.34 8.82 -4.17
N PHE A 119 -19.18 7.81 -4.28
CA PHE A 119 -20.05 7.62 -5.43
C PHE A 119 -21.35 8.40 -5.22
N VAL A 120 -21.43 9.56 -5.86
CA VAL A 120 -22.64 10.38 -5.86
C VAL A 120 -23.74 9.67 -6.67
N ASN A 121 -24.96 9.65 -6.14
CA ASN A 121 -26.13 8.96 -6.74
C ASN A 121 -25.99 7.43 -6.89
N ALA A 122 -25.07 6.80 -6.16
CA ALA A 122 -24.98 5.34 -6.14
C ALA A 122 -26.20 4.70 -5.45
N ASN A 123 -26.52 3.47 -5.85
CA ASN A 123 -27.56 2.68 -5.23
C ASN A 123 -27.21 2.40 -3.75
N THR A 124 -28.00 2.94 -2.82
CA THR A 124 -27.81 2.78 -1.37
C THR A 124 -28.09 1.36 -0.86
N LYS A 125 -28.73 0.52 -1.69
CA LYS A 125 -29.03 -0.89 -1.39
C LYS A 125 -28.04 -1.87 -2.01
N ALA A 126 -26.95 -1.40 -2.62
CA ALA A 126 -25.92 -2.27 -3.18
C ALA A 126 -25.34 -3.20 -2.09
N GLN A 127 -25.22 -4.49 -2.41
CA GLN A 127 -24.63 -5.48 -1.52
C GLN A 127 -23.29 -5.95 -2.07
N VAL A 128 -22.25 -5.91 -1.23
CA VAL A 128 -20.93 -6.43 -1.56
C VAL A 128 -20.95 -7.93 -1.33
N GLN A 129 -20.82 -8.71 -2.41
CA GLN A 129 -20.68 -10.16 -2.32
C GLN A 129 -19.20 -10.56 -2.39
N THR A 130 -18.76 -11.32 -1.40
CA THR A 130 -17.40 -11.86 -1.38
C THR A 130 -17.35 -13.10 -2.27
N GLN A 131 -16.46 -13.09 -3.27
CA GLN A 131 -16.16 -14.28 -4.05
C GLN A 131 -14.77 -14.81 -3.69
N LYS A 132 -14.68 -16.10 -3.33
CA LYS A 132 -13.40 -16.78 -3.18
C LYS A 132 -12.73 -16.89 -4.55
N GLN A 133 -11.44 -16.57 -4.66
CA GLN A 133 -10.69 -16.79 -5.90
C GLN A 133 -10.87 -18.23 -6.38
N GLN A 134 -11.50 -18.40 -7.53
CA GLN A 134 -11.55 -19.69 -8.19
C GLN A 134 -10.20 -19.91 -8.88
N ALA A 135 -9.43 -20.87 -8.37
CA ALA A 135 -8.24 -21.35 -9.07
C ALA A 135 -8.69 -21.91 -10.41
N ARG A 136 -8.45 -21.16 -11.49
CA ARG A 136 -8.89 -21.47 -12.87
C ARG A 136 -8.33 -22.80 -13.42
N LEU A 137 -7.43 -23.46 -12.69
CA LEU A 137 -6.70 -24.64 -13.17
C LEU A 137 -7.43 -25.98 -12.98
N LEU A 138 -8.50 -26.07 -12.19
CA LEU A 138 -9.20 -27.36 -11.96
C LEU A 138 -10.55 -27.51 -12.68
N GLN A 139 -11.10 -26.45 -13.28
CA GLN A 139 -12.41 -26.54 -13.96
C GLN A 139 -12.36 -27.26 -15.32
N LEU A 140 -11.17 -27.51 -15.88
CA LEU A 140 -11.03 -28.32 -17.09
C LEU A 140 -11.00 -29.84 -16.81
N TYR A 141 -10.82 -30.27 -15.56
CA TYR A 141 -10.77 -31.70 -15.20
C TYR A 141 -12.11 -32.27 -14.72
N PHE A 142 -13.06 -31.44 -14.26
CA PHE A 142 -14.34 -31.88 -13.69
C PHE A 142 -15.53 -31.79 -14.67
N ARG A 143 -15.26 -31.67 -15.98
CA ARG A 143 -16.27 -31.78 -17.03
C ARG A 143 -15.93 -32.94 -17.97
N GLN A 144 -15.96 -34.15 -17.41
CA GLN A 144 -16.17 -35.40 -18.14
C GLN A 144 -17.34 -36.13 -17.48
#